data_AF-V4A3E2-F1
#
_entry.id   AF-V4A3E2-F1
#
_cell.length_a   1.000
_cell.length_b   1.000
_cell.length_c   1.000
_cell.angle_alpha   90.00
_cell.angle_beta   90.00
_cell.angle_gamma   90.00
#
_symmetry.space_group_name_H-M   'P 1'
#
loop_
_entity.id
_entity.type
_entity.pdbx_description
1 polymer ?
#
loop_
_entity_poly.entity_id
_entity_poly.type
_entity_poly.pdbx_seq_one_letter_code
_entity_poly.pdbx_strand_id
1 'polypeptide(L)'
;MRALIACVLFVAVAGQFRFPWWNGVKSDRHNGYTFEYHARHNLVVVRDSRACYLIKAHKNLHYDATQRNTVEDDIIKHIKEKDGLHRETHLHALSQFHDILEAGECARKFLYELDLVLPTAMHAATTTAGTTMGN
;
A
#
# COMPACT_ATOMS: atom_id res chain seq x y z
N MET A 1 28.36 3.18 -54.51
CA MET A 1 27.97 4.42 -53.81
C MET A 1 26.68 4.16 -53.03
N ARG A 2 26.63 4.60 -51.75
CA ARG A 2 25.48 4.63 -50.83
C ARG A 2 25.08 3.25 -50.27
N ALA A 3 25.63 2.73 -49.18
CA ALA A 3 25.70 3.26 -47.80
C ALA A 3 24.34 3.73 -47.27
N LEU A 4 23.60 2.83 -46.60
CA LEU A 4 22.71 3.18 -45.50
C LEU A 4 22.87 2.12 -44.41
N ILE A 5 23.90 2.33 -43.60
CA ILE A 5 23.99 1.83 -42.24
C ILE A 5 22.86 2.54 -41.48
N ALA A 6 21.76 1.83 -41.21
CA ALA A 6 20.77 2.28 -40.26
C ALA A 6 21.32 2.07 -38.85
N CYS A 7 22.08 3.08 -38.41
CA CYS A 7 22.04 3.62 -37.06
C CYS A 7 20.63 3.43 -36.44
N VAL A 8 20.41 3.15 -35.16
CA VAL A 8 21.20 3.30 -33.95
C VAL A 8 20.23 2.86 -32.84
N LEU A 9 20.71 2.03 -31.91
CA LEU A 9 20.33 2.06 -30.50
C LEU A 9 18.82 2.12 -30.16
N PHE A 10 18.17 0.96 -30.01
CA PHE A 10 17.27 0.83 -28.85
C PHE A 10 18.15 0.60 -27.63
N VAL A 11 18.67 1.72 -27.12
CA VAL A 11 19.31 1.82 -25.82
C VAL A 11 18.45 1.08 -24.82
N ALA A 12 19.10 0.23 -24.02
CA ALA A 12 18.55 -0.35 -22.81
C ALA A 12 18.09 0.77 -21.87
N VAL A 13 16.87 1.30 -22.04
CA VAL A 13 16.23 2.21 -21.10
C VAL A 13 15.42 1.42 -20.06
N ALA A 14 15.95 0.29 -19.59
CA ALA A 14 15.37 -0.43 -18.45
C ALA A 14 15.88 0.09 -17.10
N GLY A 15 16.77 1.09 -17.09
CA GLY A 15 17.50 1.52 -15.88
C GLY A 15 17.19 2.92 -15.35
N GLN A 16 16.35 3.73 -16.01
CA GLN A 16 16.27 5.18 -15.71
C GLN A 16 14.87 5.78 -15.51
N PHE A 17 13.80 4.99 -15.50
CA PHE A 17 12.55 5.43 -14.88
C PHE A 17 12.66 5.36 -13.34
N ARG A 18 13.57 6.16 -12.77
CA ARG A 18 13.54 6.50 -11.35
C ARG A 18 12.64 7.71 -11.22
N PHE A 19 11.35 7.46 -11.06
CA PHE A 19 10.39 8.52 -10.76
C PHE A 19 10.80 9.21 -9.45
N PRO A 20 11.06 10.53 -9.43
CA PRO A 20 11.52 11.24 -8.23
C PRO A 20 10.55 11.20 -7.04
N TRP A 21 9.28 10.83 -7.26
CA TRP A 21 8.27 10.64 -6.21
C TRP A 21 8.19 9.19 -5.69
N TRP A 22 8.98 8.25 -6.22
CA TRP A 22 9.11 6.88 -5.68
C TRP A 22 9.86 6.83 -4.34
N ASN A 23 10.34 7.96 -3.81
CA ASN A 23 10.85 8.04 -2.46
C ASN A 23 10.28 9.27 -1.72
N GLY A 24 9.22 9.00 -0.95
CA GLY A 24 9.08 9.53 0.41
C GLY A 24 8.44 10.89 0.56
N VAL A 25 7.23 10.91 1.12
CA VAL A 25 6.94 11.68 2.34
C VAL A 25 5.90 10.91 3.17
N LYS A 26 6.37 10.22 4.21
CA LYS A 26 5.66 9.35 5.19
C LYS A 26 5.43 7.88 4.79
N SER A 27 6.52 7.19 4.45
CA SER A 27 6.61 5.74 4.72
C SER A 27 6.83 5.61 6.23
N ASP A 28 5.76 5.33 6.98
CA ASP A 28 5.90 5.01 8.39
C ASP A 28 6.31 3.55 8.48
N ARG A 29 7.54 3.35 8.94
CA ARG A 29 8.13 2.03 9.12
C ARG A 29 7.65 1.48 10.46
N HIS A 30 6.93 0.37 10.42
CA HIS A 30 6.42 -0.30 11.62
C HIS A 30 6.84 -1.78 11.59
N ASN A 31 7.62 -2.20 12.60
CA ASN A 31 8.05 -3.60 12.77
C ASN A 31 8.72 -4.27 11.53
N GLY A 32 9.46 -3.48 10.74
CA GLY A 32 10.18 -3.97 9.55
C GLY A 32 9.36 -3.93 8.26
N TYR A 33 8.12 -3.46 8.33
CA TYR A 33 7.24 -3.20 7.20
C TYR A 33 7.08 -1.71 6.97
N THR A 34 6.77 -1.35 5.74
CA THR A 34 6.43 0.01 5.32
C THR A 34 4.98 0.03 4.90
N PHE A 35 4.21 0.96 5.46
CA PHE A 35 2.79 1.14 5.17
C PHE A 35 2.54 2.38 4.32
N GLU A 36 1.74 2.23 3.27
CA GLU A 36 1.29 3.33 2.43
C GLU A 36 -0.23 3.26 2.23
N TYR A 37 -0.90 4.38 2.51
CA TYR A 37 -2.36 4.48 2.50
C TYR A 37 -2.82 5.23 1.25
N HIS A 38 -3.34 4.50 0.28
CA HIS A 38 -3.75 5.03 -1.02
C HIS A 38 -5.26 5.34 -0.98
N ALA A 39 -5.61 6.44 -0.32
CA ALA A 39 -7.01 6.83 -0.09
C ALA A 39 -7.84 6.96 -1.38
N ARG A 40 -7.22 7.36 -2.50
CA ARG A 40 -7.89 7.45 -3.82
C ARG A 40 -8.31 6.09 -4.36
N HIS A 41 -7.57 5.03 -4.03
CA HIS A 41 -7.76 3.67 -4.52
C HIS A 41 -8.35 2.74 -3.46
N ASN A 42 -8.64 3.25 -2.25
CA ASN A 42 -9.10 2.47 -1.10
C ASN A 42 -8.21 1.24 -0.84
N LEU A 43 -6.89 1.47 -0.90
CA LEU A 43 -5.87 0.43 -0.83
C LEU A 43 -4.85 0.79 0.25
N VAL A 44 -4.43 -0.19 1.03
CA VAL A 44 -3.21 -0.10 1.83
C VAL A 44 -2.17 -1.01 1.22
N VAL A 45 -1.00 -0.45 0.92
CA VAL A 45 0.14 -1.17 0.39
C VAL A 45 1.15 -1.35 1.51
N VAL A 46 1.44 -2.60 1.85
CA VAL A 46 2.42 -2.95 2.88
C VAL A 46 3.61 -3.62 2.22
N ARG A 47 4.82 -3.18 2.56
CA ARG A 47 6.04 -3.62 1.87
C ARG A 47 7.08 -4.07 2.87
N ASP A 48 7.71 -5.21 2.58
CA ASP A 48 8.95 -5.63 3.23
C ASP A 48 10.07 -5.73 2.19
N SER A 49 11.21 -6.35 2.52
CA SER A 49 12.34 -6.50 1.59
C SER A 49 12.03 -7.37 0.36
N ARG A 50 11.10 -8.33 0.45
CA ARG A 50 10.83 -9.39 -0.54
C ARG A 50 9.42 -9.34 -1.14
N ALA A 51 8.45 -8.81 -0.41
CA ALA A 51 7.04 -8.88 -0.76
C ALA A 51 6.33 -7.53 -0.63
N CYS A 52 5.23 -7.44 -1.37
CA CYS A 52 4.19 -6.44 -1.25
C CYS A 52 2.88 -7.15 -0.87
N TYR A 53 2.14 -6.56 0.05
CA TYR A 53 0.86 -7.03 0.53
C TYR A 53 -0.18 -5.94 0.25
N LEU A 54 -1.24 -6.30 -0.45
CA LEU A 54 -2.32 -5.42 -0.86
C LEU A 54 -3.53 -5.68 0.02
N ILE A 55 -4.01 -4.65 0.71
CA ILE A 55 -5.16 -4.76 1.60
C ILE A 55 -6.24 -3.79 1.13
N LYS A 56 -7.44 -4.33 0.90
CA LYS A 56 -8.63 -3.52 0.61
C LYS A 56 -9.02 -2.72 1.84
N ALA A 57 -9.23 -1.42 1.64
CA ALA A 57 -9.69 -0.54 2.68
C ALA A 57 -11.06 0.04 2.37
N HIS A 58 -11.71 0.61 3.39
CA HIS A 58 -12.90 1.42 3.19
C HIS A 58 -12.55 2.85 2.75
N LYS A 59 -13.56 3.55 2.23
CA LYS A 59 -13.44 4.98 1.91
C LYS A 59 -13.12 5.76 3.19
N ASN A 60 -12.21 6.72 3.10
CA ASN A 60 -11.77 7.62 4.19
C ASN A 60 -10.92 6.94 5.29
N LEU A 61 -9.79 6.35 4.88
CA LEU A 61 -8.71 5.92 5.78
C LEU A 61 -8.05 7.14 6.47
N HIS A 62 -8.62 7.58 7.57
CA HIS A 62 -8.03 8.60 8.43
C HIS A 62 -7.92 8.07 9.85
N TYR A 63 -6.84 7.35 10.11
CA TYR A 63 -6.51 6.86 11.45
C TYR A 63 -5.62 7.87 12.18
N ASP A 64 -5.87 8.08 13.47
CA ASP A 64 -4.91 8.74 14.35
C ASP A 64 -3.67 7.84 14.58
N ALA A 65 -2.61 8.38 15.19
CA ALA A 65 -1.36 7.64 15.39
C ALA A 65 -1.54 6.34 16.20
N THR A 66 -2.45 6.31 17.17
CA THR A 66 -2.70 5.14 18.01
C THR A 66 -3.48 4.07 17.25
N GLN A 67 -4.53 4.49 16.55
CA GLN A 67 -5.35 3.61 15.70
C GLN A 67 -4.49 2.98 14.60
N ARG A 68 -3.56 3.75 14.01
CA ARG A 68 -2.63 3.25 13.01
C ARG A 68 -1.75 2.13 13.54
N ASN A 69 -1.11 2.32 14.69
CA ASN A 69 -0.24 1.29 15.25
C ASN A 69 -1.01 -0.02 15.48
N THR A 70 -2.23 0.05 16.01
CA THR A 70 -3.09 -1.12 16.23
C THR A 70 -3.45 -1.82 14.91
N VAL A 71 -3.85 -1.07 13.89
CA VAL A 71 -4.18 -1.62 12.56
C VAL A 71 -2.94 -2.22 11.89
N GLU A 72 -1.80 -1.53 11.97
CA GLU A 72 -0.54 -1.98 11.37
C GLU A 72 -0.03 -3.25 12.06
N ASP A 73 -0.13 -3.35 13.40
CA ASP A 73 0.19 -4.57 14.16
C ASP A 73 -0.71 -5.76 13.77
N ASP A 74 -2.00 -5.53 13.58
CA ASP A 74 -2.95 -6.55 13.16
C ASP A 74 -2.65 -7.07 11.75
N ILE A 75 -2.40 -6.17 10.79
CA ILE A 75 -1.96 -6.54 9.44
C ILE A 75 -0.69 -7.39 9.49
N ILE A 76 0.30 -6.99 10.30
CA ILE A 76 1.57 -7.73 10.43
C ILE A 76 1.32 -9.13 11.01
N LYS A 77 0.42 -9.26 11.96
CA LYS A 77 0.05 -10.55 12.53
C LYS A 77 -0.50 -11.47 11.44
N HIS A 78 -1.47 -11.01 10.64
CA HIS A 78 -2.02 -11.77 9.53
C HIS A 78 -0.96 -12.17 8.49
N ILE A 79 -0.05 -11.24 8.13
CA ILE A 79 1.08 -11.53 7.23
C ILE A 79 1.98 -12.64 7.79
N LYS A 80 2.33 -12.58 9.09
CA LYS A 80 3.21 -13.58 9.74
C LYS A 80 2.53 -14.95 9.87
N GLU A 81 1.24 -14.96 10.16
CA GLU A 81 0.43 -16.17 10.28
C GLU A 81 0.06 -16.76 8.91
N LYS A 82 0.28 -15.99 7.82
CA LYS A 82 -0.15 -16.31 6.45
C LYS A 82 -1.65 -16.54 6.35
N ASP A 83 -2.42 -15.91 7.23
CA ASP A 83 -3.86 -16.02 7.26
C ASP A 83 -4.47 -15.10 6.19
N GLY A 84 -5.37 -15.65 5.36
CA GLY A 84 -6.01 -14.90 4.27
C GLY A 84 -5.05 -14.40 3.17
N LEU A 85 -3.84 -14.97 3.06
CA LEU A 85 -2.81 -14.48 2.14
C LEU A 85 -2.84 -15.24 0.80
N HIS A 86 -3.15 -14.56 -0.30
CA HIS A 86 -3.12 -15.14 -1.64
C HIS A 86 -2.12 -14.45 -2.54
N ARG A 87 -1.40 -15.26 -3.32
CA ARG A 87 -0.40 -14.74 -4.25
C ARG A 87 -1.09 -14.16 -5.48
N GLU A 88 -0.75 -12.93 -5.80
CA GLU A 88 -1.31 -12.19 -6.91
C GLU A 88 -0.30 -11.94 -8.02
N THR A 89 -0.83 -11.61 -9.20
CA THR A 89 -0.01 -11.12 -10.32
C THR A 89 -0.16 -9.62 -10.45
N HIS A 90 0.91 -8.93 -10.88
CA HIS A 90 0.86 -7.48 -11.09
C HIS A 90 -0.24 -7.06 -12.06
N LEU A 91 -0.52 -7.86 -13.10
CA LEU A 91 -1.59 -7.56 -14.05
C LEU A 91 -2.96 -7.62 -13.38
N HIS A 92 -3.21 -8.63 -12.55
CA HIS A 92 -4.47 -8.75 -11.84
C HIS A 92 -4.65 -7.64 -10.80
N ALA A 93 -3.62 -7.38 -9.99
CA ALA A 93 -3.64 -6.28 -9.02
C ALA A 93 -3.86 -4.92 -9.68
N LEU A 94 -3.18 -4.63 -10.80
CA LEU A 94 -3.40 -3.39 -11.55
C LEU A 94 -4.85 -3.29 -12.07
N SER A 95 -5.41 -4.39 -12.57
CA SER A 95 -6.81 -4.41 -13.04
C SER A 95 -7.83 -4.27 -11.89
N GLN A 96 -7.48 -4.70 -10.69
CA GLN A 96 -8.37 -4.67 -9.53
C GLN A 96 -8.32 -3.31 -8.83
N PHE A 97 -7.12 -2.84 -8.50
CA PHE A 97 -6.92 -1.64 -7.68
C PHE A 97 -6.72 -0.37 -8.51
N HIS A 98 -6.44 -0.51 -9.81
CA HIS A 98 -6.20 0.60 -10.74
C HIS A 98 -5.10 1.55 -10.26
N ASP A 99 -4.13 1.01 -9.52
CA ASP A 99 -3.07 1.77 -8.88
C ASP A 99 -1.73 1.53 -9.58
N ILE A 100 -1.35 2.51 -10.40
CA ILE A 100 -0.09 2.47 -11.16
C ILE A 100 1.12 2.66 -10.22
N LEU A 101 0.94 3.29 -9.05
CA LEU A 101 2.01 3.51 -8.08
C LEU A 101 2.37 2.19 -7.40
N GLU A 102 1.38 1.42 -6.97
CA GLU A 102 1.56 0.04 -6.47
C GLU A 102 2.36 -0.79 -7.49
N ALA A 103 1.91 -0.80 -8.74
CA ALA A 103 2.54 -1.60 -9.80
C ALA A 103 4.03 -1.24 -9.97
N GLY A 104 4.38 0.02 -9.81
CA GLY A 104 5.76 0.50 -9.87
C GLY A 104 6.61 0.04 -8.68
N GLU A 105 6.09 0.22 -7.47
CA GLU A 105 6.82 -0.05 -6.22
C GLU A 105 6.95 -1.55 -5.92
N CYS A 106 6.00 -2.34 -6.42
CA CYS A 106 5.94 -3.77 -6.22
C CYS A 106 6.52 -4.57 -7.38
N ALA A 107 6.90 -3.94 -8.50
CA ALA A 107 7.34 -4.59 -9.75
C ALA A 107 8.42 -5.69 -9.62
N ARG A 108 9.20 -5.70 -8.54
CA ARG A 108 10.29 -6.67 -8.29
C ARG A 108 10.09 -7.51 -7.03
N LYS A 109 8.90 -7.47 -6.44
CA LYS A 109 8.55 -8.13 -5.19
C LYS A 109 7.49 -9.19 -5.45
N PHE A 110 7.40 -10.17 -4.55
CA PHE A 110 6.24 -11.05 -4.56
C PHE A 110 5.00 -10.25 -4.18
N LEU A 111 3.96 -10.36 -4.99
CA LEU A 111 2.70 -9.68 -4.71
C LEU A 111 1.74 -10.64 -4.04
N TYR A 112 1.17 -10.19 -2.93
CA TYR A 112 0.11 -10.87 -2.22
C TYR A 112 -1.03 -9.90 -2.01
N GLU A 113 -2.25 -10.39 -2.11
CA GLU A 113 -3.38 -9.72 -1.48
C GLU A 113 -3.68 -10.44 -0.17
N LEU A 114 -4.14 -9.65 0.80
CA LEU A 114 -4.54 -10.13 2.12
C LEU A 114 -6.04 -9.89 2.26
N ASP A 115 -6.79 -10.97 2.46
CA ASP A 115 -8.24 -10.98 2.71
C ASP A 115 -8.56 -10.44 4.11
N LEU A 116 -8.20 -9.18 4.35
CA LEU A 116 -8.47 -8.44 5.57
C LEU A 116 -9.24 -7.16 5.20
N VAL A 117 -10.40 -6.99 5.82
CA VAL A 117 -11.17 -5.75 5.70
C VAL A 117 -10.78 -4.85 6.86
N LEU A 118 -10.06 -3.77 6.56
CA LEU A 118 -9.64 -2.83 7.60
C LEU A 118 -10.85 -2.12 8.21
N PRO A 119 -10.87 -1.86 9.52
CA PRO A 119 -11.99 -1.16 10.16
C PRO A 119 -12.15 0.24 9.56
N THR A 120 -13.39 0.69 9.33
CA THR A 120 -13.62 2.08 8.94
C THR A 120 -13.15 2.99 10.07
N ALA A 121 -12.39 4.04 9.78
CA ALA A 121 -11.96 4.99 10.80
C ALA A 121 -13.18 5.54 11.56
N MET A 122 -13.26 5.28 12.86
CA MET A 122 -14.32 5.84 13.68
C MET A 122 -14.09 7.35 13.74
N HIS A 123 -15.00 8.13 13.13
CA HIS A 123 -15.13 9.54 13.49
C HIS A 123 -15.36 9.57 15.00
N ALA A 124 -14.49 10.27 15.73
CA ALA A 124 -14.56 10.39 17.17
C ALA A 124 -16.01 10.67 17.57
N ALA A 125 -16.67 9.66 18.15
CA ALA A 125 -17.95 9.86 18.78
C ALA A 125 -17.71 10.91 19.87
N THR A 126 -18.22 12.12 19.66
CA THR A 126 -18.18 13.16 20.66
C THR A 126 -18.92 12.65 21.88
N THR A 127 -18.16 12.18 22.87
CA THR A 127 -18.65 11.83 24.20
C THR A 127 -19.28 13.06 24.80
N THR A 128 -20.61 13.17 24.72
CA THR A 128 -21.35 14.12 25.54
C THR A 128 -21.48 13.46 26.91
N ALA A 129 -20.50 13.73 27.78
CA ALA A 129 -20.60 13.43 29.19
C ALA A 129 -21.74 14.30 29.76
N GLY A 130 -22.95 13.73 29.80
CA GLY A 130 -24.06 14.30 30.53
C GLY A 130 -23.78 14.22 32.03
N THR A 131 -23.35 15.34 32.59
CA THR A 131 -23.35 15.61 34.02
C THR A 131 -24.77 15.48 34.55
N THR A 132 -25.08 14.40 35.28
CA THR A 132 -26.27 14.35 36.12
C THR A 132 -25.85 14.61 37.57
N MET A 133 -25.96 15.87 37.97
CA MET A 133 -26.09 16.28 39.37
C MET A 133 -27.59 16.27 39.75
N GLY A 134 -27.89 15.83 40.98
CA GLY A 134 -29.19 16.01 41.67
C GLY A 134 -30.05 14.75 41.64
N ASN A 135 -30.57 14.22 42.76
CA ASN A 135 -30.71 14.71 44.13
C ASN A 135 -30.50 13.57 45.14
#